data_AF-A0A522C3P1-F1
#
_entry.id   AF-A0A522C3P1-F1
#
_cell.length_a   1.000
_cell.length_b   1.000
_cell.length_c   1.000
_cell.angle_alpha   90.00
_cell.angle_beta   90.00
_cell.angle_gamma   90.00
#
_symmetry.space_group_name_H-M   'P 1'
#
loop_
_entity.id
_entity.type
_entity.pdbx_description
1 polymer ?
#
loop_
_entity_poly.entity_id
_entity_poly.type
_entity_poly.pdbx_seq_one_letter_code
_entity_poly.pdbx_strand_id
1 'polypeptide(L)'
;MDLLNDALKNIKAVNGEWHDIAQKHLDNLTKPQGSLGRLEEFARRLVAITESKKPILDKKVIFTFAGDHGVAEEGVSAFPKEVTRQMVFNFLNGGAGINVLSRHAGAEVIVVDIGVDFDFGNVSGL
;
A
#
# COMPACT_ATOMS: atom_id res chain seq x y z
N MET A 1 -21.17 -1.79 -12.47
CA MET A 1 -20.09 -1.95 -13.46
C MET A 1 -19.41 -0.63 -13.83
N ASP A 2 -19.96 0.52 -13.45
CA ASP A 2 -19.41 1.82 -13.84
C ASP A 2 -18.11 2.18 -13.12
N LEU A 3 -17.98 1.87 -11.82
CA LEU A 3 -16.78 2.20 -11.04
C LEU A 3 -15.48 1.61 -11.61
N LEU A 4 -15.49 0.33 -12.02
CA LEU A 4 -14.31 -0.31 -12.60
C LEU A 4 -13.90 0.37 -13.91
N ASN A 5 -14.87 0.58 -14.80
CA ASN A 5 -14.62 1.20 -16.10
C ASN A 5 -14.14 2.65 -15.94
N ASP A 6 -14.69 3.39 -14.98
CA ASP A 6 -14.31 4.77 -14.71
C ASP A 6 -12.94 4.86 -14.04
N ALA A 7 -12.62 3.95 -13.12
CA ALA A 7 -11.27 3.87 -12.54
C ALA A 7 -10.22 3.60 -13.64
N LEU A 8 -10.48 2.64 -14.53
CA LEU A 8 -9.57 2.30 -15.63
C LEU A 8 -9.34 3.49 -16.58
N LYS A 9 -10.40 4.23 -16.93
CA LYS A 9 -10.28 5.44 -17.78
C LYS A 9 -9.42 6.54 -17.15
N ASN A 10 -9.32 6.58 -15.82
CA ASN A 10 -8.56 7.58 -15.09
C ASN A 10 -7.08 7.21 -14.91
N ILE A 11 -6.67 5.96 -15.21
CA ILE A 11 -5.26 5.56 -15.19
C ILE A 11 -4.57 6.13 -16.42
N LYS A 12 -3.61 7.03 -16.21
CA LYS A 12 -2.83 7.68 -17.27
C LYS A 12 -1.35 7.37 -17.09
N ALA A 13 -0.61 7.37 -18.19
CA ALA A 13 0.84 7.37 -18.13
C ALA A 13 1.34 8.64 -17.42
N VAL A 14 2.42 8.51 -16.66
CA VAL A 14 3.09 9.67 -16.05
C VAL A 14 3.62 10.60 -17.14
N ASN A 15 3.50 11.91 -16.94
CA ASN A 15 4.11 12.87 -17.86
C ASN A 15 5.63 12.91 -17.65
N GLY A 16 6.37 12.57 -18.71
CA GLY A 16 7.84 12.48 -18.70
C GLY A 16 8.55 13.79 -18.36
N GLU A 17 7.93 14.95 -18.62
CA GLU A 17 8.53 16.25 -18.28
C GLU A 17 8.76 16.40 -16.76
N TRP A 18 7.89 15.80 -15.94
CA TRP A 18 8.07 15.82 -14.49
C TRP A 18 9.26 15.00 -14.02
N HIS A 19 9.63 13.95 -14.76
CA HIS A 19 10.87 13.24 -14.50
C HIS A 19 12.10 14.13 -14.76
N ASP A 20 12.09 14.88 -15.86
CA ASP A 20 13.20 15.78 -16.21
C ASP A 20 13.31 16.94 -15.22
N ILE A 21 12.18 17.51 -14.79
CA ILE A 21 12.11 18.54 -13.75
C ILE A 21 12.74 18.02 -12.45
N ALA A 22 12.38 16.80 -12.04
CA ALA A 22 12.94 16.20 -10.82
C ALA A 22 14.43 15.90 -10.95
N GLN A 23 14.87 15.34 -12.09
CA GLN A 23 16.29 15.02 -12.31
C GLN A 23 17.16 16.27 -12.30
N LYS A 24 16.74 17.34 -13.00
CA LYS A 24 17.44 18.64 -12.98
C LYS A 24 17.59 19.20 -11.57
N HIS A 25 16.55 19.05 -10.72
CA HIS A 25 16.64 19.47 -9.32
C HIS A 25 17.66 18.61 -8.55
N LEU A 26 17.59 17.28 -8.67
CA LEU A 26 18.47 16.34 -8.00
C LEU A 26 19.94 16.53 -8.39
N ASP A 27 20.23 16.78 -9.67
CA ASP A 27 21.58 17.03 -10.18
C ASP A 27 22.19 18.35 -9.71
N ASN A 28 21.35 19.29 -9.26
CA ASN A 28 21.76 20.59 -8.73
C ASN A 28 21.86 20.62 -7.19
N LEU A 29 21.65 19.48 -6.52
CA LEU A 29 21.88 19.38 -5.08
C LEU A 29 23.37 19.26 -4.77
N THR A 30 23.77 19.64 -3.56
CA THR A 30 25.16 19.53 -3.08
C THR A 30 25.53 18.06 -2.80
N LYS A 31 25.68 17.27 -3.87
CA LYS A 31 26.08 15.86 -3.88
C LYS A 31 26.71 15.52 -5.24
N PRO A 32 27.61 14.52 -5.35
CA PRO A 32 27.99 14.01 -6.66
C PRO A 32 26.74 13.50 -7.41
N GLN A 33 26.69 13.72 -8.72
CA GLN A 33 25.55 13.27 -9.54
C GLN A 33 25.35 11.75 -9.40
N GLY A 34 24.09 11.34 -9.18
CA GLY A 34 23.71 9.94 -9.00
C GLY A 34 24.18 9.29 -7.69
N SER A 35 24.84 10.00 -6.77
CA SER A 35 25.43 9.39 -5.58
C SER A 35 24.42 8.79 -4.59
N LEU A 36 23.14 9.17 -4.66
CA LEU A 36 22.09 8.61 -3.82
C LEU A 36 21.36 7.42 -4.47
N GLY A 37 21.75 7.03 -5.70
CA GLY A 37 21.27 5.84 -6.39
C GLY A 37 19.75 5.73 -6.43
N ARG A 38 19.20 4.67 -5.83
CA ARG A 38 17.74 4.39 -5.82
C ARG A 38 16.90 5.47 -5.16
N LEU A 39 17.46 6.25 -4.22
CA LEU A 39 16.71 7.35 -3.62
C LEU A 39 16.39 8.44 -4.64
N GLU A 40 17.29 8.70 -5.59
CA GLU A 40 17.04 9.64 -6.70
C GLU A 40 15.96 9.08 -7.63
N GLU A 41 16.01 7.78 -7.94
CA GLU A 41 14.99 7.10 -8.73
C GLU A 41 13.60 7.23 -8.10
N PHE A 42 13.47 6.99 -6.79
CA PHE A 42 12.20 7.09 -6.08
C PHE A 42 11.69 8.53 -6.00
N ALA A 43 12.56 9.49 -5.70
CA ALA A 43 12.18 10.91 -5.69
C ALA A 43 11.67 11.37 -7.07
N ARG A 44 12.38 11.01 -8.14
CA ARG A 44 12.00 11.32 -9.53
C ARG A 44 10.66 10.69 -9.92
N ARG A 45 10.37 9.48 -9.44
CA ARG A 45 9.08 8.80 -9.67
C ARG A 45 7.95 9.46 -8.90
N LEU A 46 8.16 9.82 -7.64
CA LEU A 46 7.14 10.49 -6.82
C LEU A 46 6.75 11.86 -7.39
N VAL A 47 7.73 12.67 -7.81
CA VAL A 47 7.46 13.97 -8.46
C VAL A 47 6.62 13.78 -9.73
N ALA A 48 6.89 12.75 -10.53
CA ALA A 48 6.12 12.48 -11.75
C ALA A 48 4.72 11.93 -11.51
N ILE A 49 4.54 11.06 -10.51
CA ILE A 49 3.21 10.53 -10.14
C ILE A 49 2.32 11.63 -9.57
N THR A 50 2.91 12.51 -8.75
CA THR A 50 2.15 13.57 -8.05
C THR A 50 2.06 14.88 -8.83
N GLU A 51 2.79 15.00 -9.95
CA GLU A 51 2.94 16.24 -10.72
C GLU A 51 3.27 17.44 -9.82
N SER A 52 4.15 17.22 -8.84
CA SER A 52 4.53 18.21 -7.83
C SER A 52 6.03 18.18 -7.59
N LYS A 53 6.68 19.34 -7.64
CA LYS A 53 8.14 19.47 -7.39
C LYS A 53 8.53 19.09 -5.96
N LYS A 54 7.58 19.15 -5.02
CA LYS A 54 7.79 18.88 -3.59
C LYS A 54 6.56 18.12 -3.05
N PRO A 55 6.42 16.82 -3.37
CA PRO A 55 5.30 16.04 -2.89
C PRO A 55 5.33 15.93 -1.37
N ILE A 56 4.16 16.06 -0.73
CA ILE A 56 3.97 15.83 0.70
C ILE A 56 3.47 14.39 0.87
N LEU A 57 4.14 13.61 1.73
CA LEU A 57 3.89 12.18 1.95
C LEU A 57 3.51 11.90 3.42
N ASP A 58 2.81 12.83 4.05
CA ASP A 58 2.44 12.75 5.47
C ASP A 58 1.39 11.65 5.70
N LYS A 59 0.38 11.54 4.84
CA LYS A 59 -0.70 10.55 4.93
C LYS A 59 -0.39 9.29 4.13
N LYS A 60 -0.29 8.16 4.83
CA LYS A 60 -0.01 6.84 4.26
C LYS A 60 -1.02 5.85 4.81
N VAL A 61 -1.48 4.93 3.96
CA VAL A 61 -2.48 3.91 4.32
C VAL A 61 -2.05 2.57 3.74
N ILE A 62 -2.23 1.51 4.52
CA ILE A 62 -2.07 0.11 4.11
C ILE A 62 -3.44 -0.54 4.21
N PHE A 63 -4.00 -0.95 3.07
CA PHE A 63 -5.20 -1.77 3.03
C PHE A 63 -4.81 -3.25 3.13
N THR A 64 -5.32 -3.93 4.16
CA THR A 64 -5.13 -5.36 4.39
C THR A 64 -6.43 -6.08 4.08
N PHE A 65 -6.50 -6.70 2.89
CA PHE A 65 -7.67 -7.46 2.44
C PHE A 65 -7.58 -8.90 2.95
N ALA A 66 -8.59 -9.35 3.68
CA ALA A 66 -8.67 -10.71 4.22
C ALA A 66 -9.79 -11.48 3.52
N GLY A 67 -9.51 -12.73 3.18
CA GLY A 67 -10.48 -13.67 2.61
C GLY A 67 -9.95 -15.09 2.68
N ASP A 68 -10.86 -16.05 2.84
CA ASP A 68 -10.55 -17.47 2.82
C ASP A 68 -10.71 -18.05 1.41
N HIS A 69 -10.06 -19.19 1.18
CA HIS A 69 -10.06 -19.88 -0.10
C HIS A 69 -10.51 -21.33 0.10
N GLY A 70 -11.55 -21.76 -0.62
CA GLY A 70 -12.09 -23.12 -0.49
C GLY A 70 -11.07 -24.24 -0.74
N VAL A 71 -10.08 -24.00 -1.61
CA VAL A 71 -8.99 -24.96 -1.88
C VAL A 71 -8.17 -25.32 -0.63
N ALA A 72 -8.22 -24.51 0.43
CA ALA A 72 -7.53 -24.80 1.68
C ALA A 72 -8.02 -26.12 2.34
N GLU A 73 -9.25 -26.56 2.05
CA GLU A 73 -9.79 -27.84 2.53
C GLU A 73 -9.05 -29.07 1.96
N GLU A 74 -8.35 -28.90 0.84
CA GLU A 74 -7.52 -29.95 0.21
C GLU A 74 -6.16 -30.15 0.90
N GLY A 75 -5.91 -29.50 2.06
CA GLY A 75 -4.68 -29.67 2.84
C GLY A 75 -3.45 -29.02 2.20
N VAL A 76 -3.63 -28.05 1.29
CA VAL A 76 -2.54 -27.34 0.59
C VAL A 76 -1.91 -26.21 1.41
N SER A 77 -2.51 -25.85 2.54
CA SER A 77 -2.08 -24.73 3.39
C SER A 77 -1.25 -25.19 4.58
N ALA A 78 -0.23 -24.40 4.95
CA ALA A 78 0.60 -24.65 6.14
C ALA A 78 -0.13 -24.42 7.47
N PHE A 79 -1.24 -23.68 7.45
CA PHE A 79 -2.05 -23.36 8.62
C PHE A 79 -3.54 -23.67 8.35
N PRO A 80 -4.32 -24.00 9.39
CA PRO A 80 -5.77 -24.16 9.27
C PRO A 80 -6.46 -22.86 8.83
N LYS A 81 -7.63 -22.96 8.17
CA LYS A 81 -8.39 -21.81 7.67
C LYS A 81 -8.82 -20.84 8.76
N GLU A 82 -9.03 -21.33 9.99
CA GLU A 82 -9.44 -20.51 11.13
C GLU A 82 -8.36 -19.49 11.55
N VAL A 83 -7.12 -19.62 11.06
CA VAL A 83 -6.07 -18.64 11.30
C VAL A 83 -6.40 -17.30 10.63
N THR A 84 -7.12 -17.30 9.50
CA THR A 84 -7.52 -16.05 8.82
C THR A 84 -8.32 -15.15 9.74
N ARG A 85 -9.40 -15.66 10.38
CA ARG A 85 -10.21 -14.87 11.33
C ARG A 85 -9.41 -14.43 12.57
N GLN A 86 -8.50 -15.27 13.06
CA GLN A 86 -7.64 -14.92 14.20
C GLN A 86 -6.70 -13.76 13.85
N MET A 87 -6.15 -13.77 12.64
CA MET A 87 -5.29 -12.71 12.14
C MET A 87 -6.05 -11.42 11.91
N VAL A 88 -7.30 -11.47 11.42
CA VAL A 88 -8.17 -10.29 11.32
C VAL A 88 -8.36 -9.64 12.69
N PHE A 89 -8.74 -10.39 13.72
CA PHE A 89 -8.81 -9.84 15.09
C PHE A 89 -7.46 -9.29 15.56
N ASN A 90 -6.34 -9.93 15.21
CA ASN A 90 -5.01 -9.44 15.55
C ASN A 90 -4.67 -8.11 14.86
N PHE A 91 -5.07 -7.94 13.59
CA PHE A 91 -4.90 -6.69 12.85
C PHE A 91 -5.72 -5.56 13.48
N LEU A 92 -6.98 -5.82 13.82
CA LEU A 92 -7.87 -4.85 14.46
C LEU A 92 -7.38 -4.44 15.86
N ASN A 93 -6.84 -5.40 16.61
CA ASN A 93 -6.25 -5.15 17.93
C ASN A 93 -4.85 -4.52 17.86
N GLY A 94 -4.29 -4.29 16.68
CA GLY A 94 -3.01 -3.63 16.52
C GLY A 94 -1.78 -4.48 16.88
N GLY A 95 -1.96 -5.81 17.01
CA GLY A 95 -0.95 -6.74 17.53
C GLY A 95 -0.11 -7.46 16.47
N ALA A 96 -0.46 -7.37 15.19
CA ALA A 96 0.29 -8.03 14.13
C ALA A 96 1.53 -7.25 13.69
N GLY A 97 2.43 -7.93 12.99
CA GLY A 97 3.65 -7.31 12.45
C GLY A 97 3.37 -6.09 11.56
N ILE A 98 2.31 -6.13 10.74
CA ILE A 98 1.92 -4.99 9.90
C ILE A 98 1.53 -3.77 10.74
N ASN A 99 0.90 -3.96 11.90
CA ASN A 99 0.54 -2.86 12.80
C ASN A 99 1.80 -2.22 13.43
N VAL A 100 2.80 -3.04 13.78
CA VAL A 100 4.07 -2.53 14.32
C VAL A 100 4.84 -1.72 13.27
N LEU A 101 4.98 -2.28 12.06
CA LEU A 101 5.73 -1.64 10.97
C LEU A 101 5.03 -0.39 10.44
N SER A 102 3.71 -0.41 10.31
CA SER A 102 2.92 0.74 9.87
C SER A 102 3.02 1.91 10.86
N ARG A 103 2.92 1.66 12.17
CA ARG A 103 3.15 2.69 13.19
C ARG A 103 4.55 3.29 13.08
N HIS A 104 5.59 2.48 12.88
CA HIS A 104 6.94 2.98 12.67
C HIS A 104 7.06 3.85 11.42
N ALA A 105 6.41 3.46 10.32
CA ALA A 105 6.41 4.21 9.06
C ALA A 105 5.43 5.40 9.02
N GLY A 106 4.63 5.59 10.07
CA GLY A 106 3.55 6.60 10.10
C GLY A 106 2.49 6.34 9.03
N ALA A 107 2.02 5.09 8.93
CA ALA A 107 0.94 4.66 8.05
C ALA A 107 -0.23 4.09 8.86
N GLU A 108 -1.45 4.35 8.40
CA GLU A 108 -2.67 3.74 8.92
C GLU A 108 -2.84 2.34 8.34
N VAL A 109 -3.48 1.43 9.09
CA VAL A 109 -3.87 0.11 8.60
C VAL A 109 -5.39 0.05 8.56
N ILE A 110 -5.94 -0.24 7.39
CA ILE A 110 -7.36 -0.48 7.19
C ILE A 110 -7.52 -1.96 6.86
N VAL A 111 -8.30 -2.67 7.66
CA VAL A 111 -8.62 -4.08 7.39
C VAL A 111 -9.90 -4.11 6.58
N VAL A 112 -9.92 -4.92 5.53
CA VAL A 112 -11.10 -5.10 4.68
C VAL A 112 -11.40 -6.59 4.59
N ASP A 113 -12.52 -7.00 5.14
CA ASP A 113 -13.06 -8.35 4.89
C ASP A 113 -13.67 -8.41 3.49
N ILE A 114 -13.13 -9.26 2.63
CA ILE A 114 -13.62 -9.50 1.27
C ILE A 114 -14.11 -10.93 1.05
N GLY A 115 -14.21 -11.73 2.13
CA GLY A 115 -14.66 -13.12 2.03
C GLY A 115 -14.01 -14.07 3.04
N VAL A 116 -13.81 -13.64 4.29
CA VAL A 116 -13.37 -14.54 5.36
C VAL A 116 -14.52 -15.50 5.71
N ASP A 117 -14.22 -16.78 5.92
CA ASP A 117 -15.19 -17.81 6.30
C ASP A 117 -15.53 -17.72 7.80
N PHE A 118 -16.04 -16.54 8.21
CA PHE A 118 -16.41 -16.23 9.58
C PHE A 118 -17.32 -14.99 9.62
N ASP A 119 -18.40 -15.05 10.41
CA ASP A 119 -19.23 -13.87 10.68
C ASP A 119 -18.65 -13.07 11.86
N PHE A 120 -18.09 -11.90 11.56
CA PHE A 120 -17.58 -11.00 12.59
C PHE A 120 -18.67 -10.23 13.33
N GLY A 121 -19.91 -10.18 12.82
CA GLY A 121 -20.95 -9.28 13.32
C GLY A 121 -20.55 -7.81 13.22
N ASN A 122 -20.97 -6.98 14.17
CA ASN A 122 -20.64 -5.56 14.22
C ASN A 122 -19.35 -5.31 15.01
N VAL A 123 -18.20 -5.52 14.37
CA VAL A 123 -16.88 -5.22 14.96
C VAL A 123 -16.36 -3.89 14.42
N SER A 124 -15.93 -3.00 15.32
CA SER A 124 -15.31 -1.74 14.92
C SER A 124 -14.02 -1.98 14.12
N GLY A 125 -13.91 -1.34 12.95
CA GLY A 125 -12.74 -1.45 12.07
C GLY A 125 -12.87 -2.50 10.97
N LEU A 126 -14.05 -3.13 10.84
CA LEU A 126 -14.52 -3.92 9.70
C LEU A 126 -15.83 -3.34 9.16
#